data_AF-A0A968WVT5-F1
#
_entry.id   AF-A0A968WVT5-F1
#
_cell.length_a   1.000
_cell.length_b   1.000
_cell.length_c   1.000
_cell.angle_alpha   90.00
_cell.angle_beta   90.00
_cell.angle_gamma   90.00
#
_symmetry.space_group_name_H-M   'P 1'
#
loop_
_entity.id
_entity.type
_entity.pdbx_description
1 polymer ?
#
loop_
_entity_poly.entity_id
_entity_poly.type
_entity_poly.pdbx_seq_one_letter_code
_entity_poly.pdbx_strand_id
1 'polypeptide(L)'
;MNHEVEEKENRLKELKERIGVKPLEDEIQKMIDAGTGKKAVGVWLKDLNYEQRFLVRDYLFRSTNAHLTSSHIYPRDHHNYLLILSEVTTSLEELGKIVSALGTVENTYPELSVVEVKINNEIFTERPLEKLTSPAGIDFYLLNIKELESISLDRVKSAVQRLSSAEPKILRADVTQKLIGLLNSDAVDFKADICRALSTWSEKAGAASQAALIEVKKLIANNKTVPVAMVELLVKEKNQDAIPVLDALWLQNQEAWETIYGNFGKEIEPAMLRLFPDTKGSQRHSAVRILGRVGGDNSLSALNAAEADANREQKIVIDQAKKSIEGRLGR
;
A
#
# COMPACT_ATOMS: atom_id res chain seq x y z
N MET A 1 -39.77 -17.30 33.28
CA MET A 1 -39.94 -15.91 32.81
C MET A 1 -39.31 -14.87 33.75
N ASN A 2 -39.83 -14.54 34.94
CA ASN A 2 -39.18 -13.51 35.80
C ASN A 2 -37.79 -13.93 36.31
N HIS A 3 -37.61 -15.19 36.71
CA HIS A 3 -36.32 -15.71 37.21
C HIS A 3 -35.22 -15.77 36.13
N GLU A 4 -35.58 -16.02 34.86
CA GLU A 4 -34.60 -16.11 33.76
C GLU A 4 -34.09 -14.74 33.30
N VAL A 5 -34.94 -13.70 33.42
CA VAL A 5 -34.55 -12.31 33.12
C VAL A 5 -33.60 -11.80 34.20
N GLU A 6 -33.93 -12.03 35.47
CA GLU A 6 -33.12 -11.61 36.62
C GLU A 6 -31.74 -12.30 36.62
N GLU A 7 -31.68 -13.59 36.29
CA GLU A 7 -30.42 -14.32 36.18
C GLU A 7 -29.55 -13.80 35.03
N LYS A 8 -30.15 -13.44 33.90
CA LYS A 8 -29.44 -12.85 32.75
C LYS A 8 -28.89 -11.47 33.09
N GLU A 9 -29.65 -10.63 33.78
CA GLU A 9 -29.22 -9.30 34.23
C GLU A 9 -28.07 -9.38 35.23
N ASN A 10 -28.13 -10.32 36.18
CA ASN A 10 -27.04 -10.55 37.13
C ASN A 10 -25.75 -11.00 36.44
N ARG A 11 -25.82 -11.95 35.50
CA ARG A 11 -24.66 -12.39 34.70
C ARG A 11 -24.05 -11.24 33.89
N LEU A 12 -24.89 -10.40 33.30
CA LEU A 12 -24.42 -9.23 32.54
C LEU A 12 -23.72 -8.22 33.46
N LYS A 13 -24.25 -7.99 34.65
CA LYS A 13 -23.65 -7.10 35.64
C LYS A 13 -22.26 -7.60 36.08
N GLU A 14 -22.14 -8.88 36.42
CA GLU A 14 -20.85 -9.50 36.76
C GLU A 14 -19.84 -9.38 35.62
N LEU A 15 -20.30 -9.56 34.37
CA LEU A 15 -19.46 -9.41 33.18
C LEU A 15 -18.97 -7.97 33.00
N LYS A 16 -19.87 -6.98 33.19
CA LYS A 16 -19.51 -5.55 33.12
C LYS A 16 -18.46 -5.18 34.15
N GLU A 17 -18.60 -5.68 35.38
CA GLU A 17 -17.64 -5.45 36.46
C GLU A 17 -16.29 -6.11 36.14
N ARG A 18 -16.30 -7.34 35.65
CA ARG A 18 -15.10 -8.09 35.26
C ARG A 18 -14.31 -7.42 34.14
N ILE A 19 -14.98 -6.92 33.11
CA ILE A 19 -14.34 -6.22 31.98
C ILE A 19 -14.01 -4.77 32.36
N GLY A 20 -14.77 -4.17 33.25
CA GLY A 20 -14.70 -2.75 33.58
C GLY A 20 -15.12 -1.87 32.40
N VAL A 21 -16.35 -2.05 31.88
CA VAL A 21 -16.82 -1.41 30.65
C VAL A 21 -17.23 0.06 30.79
N LYS A 22 -17.24 0.64 31.99
CA LYS A 22 -17.72 2.02 32.20
C LYS A 22 -17.11 3.05 31.23
N PRO A 23 -15.79 3.08 30.98
CA PRO A 23 -15.22 4.02 30.01
C PRO A 23 -15.72 3.81 28.57
N LEU A 24 -16.11 2.57 28.21
CA LEU A 24 -16.72 2.26 26.91
C LEU A 24 -18.17 2.73 26.84
N GLU A 25 -18.94 2.55 27.91
CA GLU A 25 -20.32 3.07 27.99
C GLU A 25 -20.33 4.60 27.83
N ASP A 26 -19.42 5.29 28.53
CA ASP A 26 -19.27 6.75 28.44
C ASP A 26 -18.93 7.19 26.99
N GLU A 27 -18.02 6.49 26.32
CA GLU A 27 -17.63 6.81 24.94
C GLU A 27 -18.72 6.44 23.92
N ILE A 28 -19.46 5.34 24.12
CA ILE A 28 -20.64 5.01 23.31
C ILE A 28 -21.69 6.11 23.42
N GLN A 29 -21.99 6.58 24.63
CA GLN A 29 -22.96 7.65 24.83
C GLN A 29 -22.53 8.94 24.11
N LYS A 30 -21.25 9.31 24.22
CA LYS A 30 -20.68 10.45 23.50
C LYS A 30 -20.82 10.31 21.97
N MET A 31 -20.67 9.11 21.42
CA MET A 31 -20.88 8.87 19.98
C MET A 31 -22.35 9.02 19.57
N ILE A 32 -23.28 8.56 20.42
CA ILE A 32 -24.72 8.73 20.23
C ILE A 32 -25.08 10.22 20.24
N ASP A 33 -24.61 10.96 21.24
CA ASP A 33 -24.87 12.39 21.40
C ASP A 33 -24.32 13.22 20.23
N ALA A 34 -23.20 12.80 19.65
CA ALA A 34 -22.58 13.46 18.50
C ALA A 34 -23.33 13.23 17.17
N GLY A 35 -24.18 12.20 17.07
CA GLY A 35 -25.04 11.97 15.90
C GLY A 35 -24.32 11.69 14.58
N THR A 36 -23.04 11.28 14.61
CA THR A 36 -22.20 11.15 13.39
C THR A 36 -22.41 9.84 12.62
N GLY A 37 -23.17 8.89 13.17
CA GLY A 37 -23.31 7.53 12.64
C GLY A 37 -22.09 6.63 12.86
N LYS A 38 -21.01 7.16 13.45
CA LYS A 38 -19.86 6.38 13.93
C LYS A 38 -20.14 5.82 15.33
N LYS A 39 -19.38 4.81 15.74
CA LYS A 39 -19.56 4.14 17.05
C LYS A 39 -18.25 3.94 17.80
N ALA A 40 -18.38 3.60 19.07
CA ALA A 40 -17.29 3.09 19.90
C ALA A 40 -17.50 1.59 20.16
N VAL A 41 -16.41 0.83 20.13
CA VAL A 41 -16.39 -0.61 20.39
C VAL A 41 -15.23 -0.96 21.31
N GLY A 42 -15.42 -1.99 22.13
CA GLY A 42 -14.39 -2.49 23.03
C GLY A 42 -13.72 -3.76 22.51
N VAL A 43 -12.43 -3.88 22.75
CA VAL A 43 -11.68 -5.14 22.65
C VAL A 43 -11.14 -5.47 24.03
N TRP A 44 -11.63 -6.56 24.61
CA TRP A 44 -11.09 -7.09 25.86
C TRP A 44 -9.92 -8.02 25.53
N LEU A 45 -8.71 -7.48 25.69
CA LEU A 45 -7.45 -8.15 25.40
C LEU A 45 -7.02 -8.93 26.65
N LYS A 46 -6.87 -10.25 26.54
CA LYS A 46 -6.43 -11.11 27.63
C LYS A 46 -5.02 -11.63 27.40
N ASP A 47 -4.24 -11.72 28.47
CA ASP A 47 -2.87 -12.25 28.45
C ASP A 47 -1.92 -11.47 27.52
N LEU A 48 -2.06 -10.13 27.49
CA LEU A 48 -1.22 -9.25 26.69
C LEU A 48 0.00 -8.78 27.49
N ASN A 49 1.20 -9.13 27.02
CA ASN A 49 2.41 -8.60 27.61
C ASN A 49 2.47 -7.07 27.52
N TYR A 50 2.86 -6.42 28.62
CA TYR A 50 2.86 -4.96 28.74
C TYR A 50 3.65 -4.30 27.60
N GLU A 51 4.82 -4.82 27.25
CA GLU A 51 5.68 -4.29 26.19
C GLU A 51 5.02 -4.28 24.81
N GLN A 52 4.10 -5.22 24.57
CA GLN A 52 3.47 -5.41 23.26
C GLN A 52 2.18 -4.61 23.08
N ARG A 53 1.72 -3.92 24.13
CA ARG A 53 0.44 -3.20 24.14
C ARG A 53 0.32 -2.14 23.04
N PHE A 54 1.42 -1.44 22.73
CA PHE A 54 1.42 -0.40 21.71
C PHE A 54 1.38 -0.99 20.30
N LEU A 55 2.07 -2.11 20.09
CA LEU A 55 2.04 -2.81 18.82
C LEU A 55 0.62 -3.32 18.49
N VAL A 56 -0.05 -3.90 19.48
CA VAL A 56 -1.45 -4.33 19.34
C VAL A 56 -2.39 -3.14 19.11
N ARG A 57 -2.23 -2.06 19.88
CA ARG A 57 -3.01 -0.82 19.71
C ARG A 57 -2.87 -0.27 18.30
N ASP A 58 -1.64 -0.11 17.82
CA ASP A 58 -1.35 0.51 16.53
C ASP A 58 -1.84 -0.36 15.37
N TYR A 59 -1.77 -1.69 15.51
CA TYR A 59 -2.41 -2.63 14.59
C TYR A 59 -3.92 -2.43 14.52
N LEU A 60 -4.61 -2.36 15.65
CA LEU A 60 -6.07 -2.24 15.68
C LEU A 60 -6.54 -0.87 15.20
N PHE A 61 -5.83 0.20 15.54
CA PHE A 61 -6.12 1.54 15.02
C PHE A 61 -6.06 1.58 13.50
N ARG A 62 -4.98 1.04 12.93
CA ARG A 62 -4.82 0.91 11.47
C ARG A 62 -5.91 0.05 10.84
N SER A 63 -6.21 -1.11 11.43
CA SER A 63 -7.09 -2.10 10.82
C SER A 63 -8.57 -1.71 10.91
N THR A 64 -8.93 -0.79 11.80
CA THR A 64 -10.30 -0.32 12.02
C THR A 64 -10.52 1.14 11.65
N ASN A 65 -9.47 1.86 11.24
CA ASN A 65 -9.47 3.32 11.07
C ASN A 65 -9.98 4.08 12.31
N ALA A 66 -9.74 3.53 13.50
CA ALA A 66 -10.14 4.17 14.76
C ALA A 66 -9.39 5.50 14.95
N HIS A 67 -10.07 6.47 15.55
CA HIS A 67 -9.50 7.79 15.77
C HIS A 67 -8.48 7.75 16.92
N LEU A 68 -7.24 8.16 16.63
CA LEU A 68 -6.08 7.95 17.51
C LEU A 68 -6.21 8.62 18.87
N THR A 69 -6.82 9.81 18.94
CA THR A 69 -6.85 10.60 20.18
C THR A 69 -8.04 10.30 21.08
N SER A 70 -9.10 9.69 20.53
CA SER A 70 -10.30 9.30 21.29
C SER A 70 -10.31 7.81 21.65
N SER A 71 -9.38 7.04 21.09
CA SER A 71 -9.21 5.61 21.36
C SER A 71 -8.15 5.40 22.45
N HIS A 72 -8.46 4.60 23.47
CA HIS A 72 -7.64 4.46 24.66
C HIS A 72 -7.54 3.01 25.14
N ILE A 73 -6.38 2.65 25.66
CA ILE A 73 -6.14 1.36 26.32
C ILE A 73 -6.21 1.54 27.83
N TYR A 74 -7.06 0.76 28.48
CA TYR A 74 -7.25 0.78 29.92
C TYR A 74 -6.73 -0.52 30.52
N PRO A 75 -5.66 -0.48 31.35
CA PRO A 75 -5.15 -1.67 32.03
C PRO A 75 -6.19 -2.32 32.95
N ARG A 76 -6.14 -3.64 33.05
CA ARG A 76 -6.86 -4.49 33.99
C ARG A 76 -5.87 -5.44 34.66
N ASP A 77 -6.32 -6.14 35.69
CA ASP A 77 -5.47 -7.10 36.40
C ASP A 77 -5.06 -8.27 35.49
N HIS A 78 -3.95 -8.93 35.84
CA HIS A 78 -3.46 -10.16 35.19
C HIS A 78 -3.22 -10.01 33.68
N HIS A 79 -2.50 -8.96 33.26
CA HIS A 79 -2.16 -8.72 31.84
C HIS A 79 -3.38 -8.56 30.92
N ASN A 80 -4.52 -8.17 31.48
CA ASN A 80 -5.72 -7.90 30.70
C ASN A 80 -5.84 -6.39 30.41
N TYR A 81 -6.48 -6.03 29.31
CA TYR A 81 -6.73 -4.64 28.93
C TYR A 81 -8.08 -4.51 28.27
N LEU A 82 -8.76 -3.38 28.50
CA LEU A 82 -9.86 -2.94 27.66
C LEU A 82 -9.33 -1.89 26.70
N LEU A 83 -9.26 -2.20 25.40
CA LEU A 83 -8.99 -1.22 24.37
C LEU A 83 -10.30 -0.71 23.80
N ILE A 84 -10.50 0.60 23.84
CA ILE A 84 -11.65 1.27 23.23
C ILE A 84 -11.21 1.81 21.88
N LEU A 85 -11.95 1.44 20.84
CA LEU A 85 -11.79 1.94 19.48
C LEU A 85 -12.97 2.88 19.19
N SER A 86 -12.67 4.16 19.08
CA SER A 86 -13.66 5.22 18.88
C SER A 86 -13.73 5.66 17.43
N GLU A 87 -14.89 6.21 17.06
CA GLU A 87 -15.15 6.74 15.72
C GLU A 87 -14.97 5.71 14.58
N VAL A 88 -15.24 4.44 14.88
CA VAL A 88 -15.16 3.37 13.89
C VAL A 88 -16.48 3.15 13.18
N THR A 89 -16.44 2.56 11.98
CA THR A 89 -17.61 2.04 11.27
C THR A 89 -17.68 0.50 11.34
N THR A 90 -16.56 -0.16 11.65
CA THR A 90 -16.38 -1.62 11.72
C THR A 90 -17.41 -2.30 12.63
N SER A 91 -18.17 -3.28 12.11
CA SER A 91 -19.08 -4.12 12.90
C SER A 91 -18.34 -4.99 13.93
N LEU A 92 -19.04 -5.49 14.95
CA LEU A 92 -18.43 -6.41 15.92
C LEU A 92 -17.96 -7.71 15.25
N GLU A 93 -18.68 -8.19 14.23
CA GLU A 93 -18.28 -9.37 13.47
C GLU A 93 -16.97 -9.13 12.70
N GLU A 94 -16.88 -8.00 11.99
CA GLU A 94 -15.64 -7.59 11.30
C GLU A 94 -14.51 -7.36 12.29
N LEU A 95 -14.79 -6.74 13.43
CA LEU A 95 -13.81 -6.57 14.51
C LEU A 95 -13.29 -7.91 14.99
N GLY A 96 -14.16 -8.90 15.18
CA GLY A 96 -13.79 -10.29 15.50
C GLY A 96 -12.79 -10.88 14.51
N LYS A 97 -13.04 -10.70 13.21
CA LYS A 97 -12.12 -11.15 12.14
C LYS A 97 -10.77 -10.43 12.23
N ILE A 98 -10.77 -9.12 12.50
CA ILE A 98 -9.53 -8.33 12.65
C ILE A 98 -8.73 -8.79 13.87
N VAL A 99 -9.37 -8.90 15.04
CA VAL A 99 -8.67 -9.27 16.28
C VAL A 99 -8.20 -10.72 16.30
N SER A 100 -8.73 -11.60 15.45
CA SER A 100 -8.24 -12.98 15.31
C SER A 100 -6.78 -13.08 14.82
N ALA A 101 -6.23 -12.02 14.21
CA ALA A 101 -4.81 -11.95 13.91
C ALA A 101 -3.92 -11.86 15.17
N LEU A 102 -4.52 -11.50 16.31
CA LEU A 102 -3.83 -11.34 17.59
C LEU A 102 -3.86 -12.61 18.45
N GLY A 103 -4.76 -13.55 18.16
CA GLY A 103 -4.99 -14.73 18.98
C GLY A 103 -6.40 -15.30 18.82
N THR A 104 -6.90 -15.93 19.88
CA THR A 104 -8.20 -16.62 19.84
C THR A 104 -9.31 -15.69 20.30
N VAL A 105 -10.30 -15.47 19.45
CA VAL A 105 -11.56 -14.81 19.84
C VAL A 105 -12.33 -15.77 20.73
N GLU A 106 -12.39 -15.50 22.03
CA GLU A 106 -13.08 -16.37 23.00
C GLU A 106 -14.58 -16.09 23.02
N ASN A 107 -14.98 -14.82 22.85
CA ASN A 107 -16.38 -14.44 22.83
C ASN A 107 -16.62 -13.09 22.12
N THR A 108 -17.87 -12.87 21.73
CA THR A 108 -18.38 -11.55 21.32
C THR A 108 -19.60 -11.26 22.18
N TYR A 109 -19.63 -10.07 22.79
CA TYR A 109 -20.70 -9.59 23.66
C TYR A 109 -21.42 -8.41 22.99
N PRO A 110 -22.42 -8.66 22.12
CA PRO A 110 -23.13 -7.60 21.40
C PRO A 110 -23.75 -6.56 22.33
N GLU A 111 -24.31 -7.00 23.47
CA GLU A 111 -24.94 -6.16 24.47
C GLU A 111 -23.97 -5.20 25.18
N LEU A 112 -22.66 -5.48 25.13
CA LEU A 112 -21.60 -4.61 25.65
C LEU A 112 -20.83 -3.89 24.54
N SER A 113 -21.08 -4.23 23.27
CA SER A 113 -20.23 -3.85 22.13
C SER A 113 -18.76 -4.22 22.33
N VAL A 114 -18.49 -5.40 22.90
CA VAL A 114 -17.14 -5.89 23.21
C VAL A 114 -16.84 -7.20 22.47
N VAL A 115 -15.62 -7.32 21.94
CA VAL A 115 -15.03 -8.60 21.51
C VAL A 115 -13.95 -9.01 22.51
N GLU A 116 -14.02 -10.25 23.02
CA GLU A 116 -13.01 -10.83 23.90
C GLU A 116 -12.01 -11.65 23.09
N VAL A 117 -10.73 -11.37 23.28
CA VAL A 117 -9.64 -12.06 22.59
C VAL A 117 -8.54 -12.43 23.58
N LYS A 118 -8.14 -13.69 23.55
CA LYS A 118 -6.94 -14.17 24.24
C LYS A 118 -5.74 -14.07 23.30
N ILE A 119 -4.76 -13.27 23.69
CA ILE A 119 -3.59 -12.96 22.86
C ILE A 119 -2.68 -14.18 22.75
N ASN A 120 -2.27 -14.49 21.53
CA ASN A 120 -1.20 -15.45 21.28
C ASN A 120 0.14 -14.70 21.32
N ASN A 121 0.88 -14.80 22.42
CA ASN A 121 2.16 -14.09 22.57
C ASN A 121 3.25 -14.56 21.59
N GLU A 122 3.10 -15.71 20.93
CA GLU A 122 4.05 -16.17 19.89
C GLU A 122 4.07 -15.27 18.65
N ILE A 123 3.02 -14.48 18.40
CA ILE A 123 2.99 -13.57 17.25
C ILE A 123 4.05 -12.47 17.35
N PHE A 124 4.48 -12.15 18.57
CA PHE A 124 5.50 -11.14 18.86
C PHE A 124 6.92 -11.68 18.73
N THR A 125 7.10 -13.01 18.80
CA THR A 125 8.41 -13.64 18.72
C THR A 125 9.01 -13.42 17.34
N GLU A 126 10.23 -12.88 17.32
CA GLU A 126 11.00 -12.72 16.10
C GLU A 126 11.41 -14.08 15.54
N ARG A 127 11.40 -14.20 14.22
CA ARG A 127 11.79 -15.43 13.54
C ARG A 127 13.30 -15.43 13.29
N PRO A 128 13.93 -16.60 13.18
CA PRO A 128 15.38 -16.70 12.99
C PRO A 128 15.85 -15.87 11.78
N LEU A 129 16.72 -14.88 12.02
CA LEU A 129 17.15 -13.94 11.00
C LEU A 129 17.90 -14.63 9.86
N GLU A 130 18.67 -15.68 10.18
CA GLU A 130 19.42 -16.48 9.22
C GLU A 130 18.48 -17.14 8.20
N LYS A 131 17.31 -17.59 8.65
CA LYS A 131 16.29 -18.20 7.77
C LYS A 131 15.53 -17.14 6.97
N LEU A 132 15.26 -15.99 7.57
CA LEU A 132 14.59 -14.87 6.89
C LEU A 132 15.44 -14.27 5.77
N THR A 133 16.76 -14.42 5.80
CA THR A 133 17.71 -13.78 4.88
C THR A 133 18.39 -14.74 3.90
N SER A 134 18.17 -16.06 4.01
CA SER A 134 18.79 -17.08 3.15
C SER A 134 17.85 -17.57 2.03
N PRO A 135 17.89 -16.99 0.81
CA PRO A 135 16.96 -17.31 -0.28
C PRO A 135 17.17 -18.71 -0.91
N ALA A 136 18.09 -19.51 -0.36
CA ALA A 136 18.40 -20.86 -0.81
C ALA A 136 17.36 -21.89 -0.35
N GLY A 137 16.74 -21.67 0.82
CA GLY A 137 15.79 -22.62 1.42
C GLY A 137 14.32 -22.23 1.26
N ILE A 138 13.43 -23.22 1.35
CA ILE A 138 11.97 -23.00 1.36
C ILE A 138 11.51 -22.13 2.56
N ASP A 139 12.22 -22.25 3.69
CA ASP A 139 11.97 -21.49 4.91
C ASP A 139 11.98 -19.98 4.66
N PHE A 140 12.86 -19.48 3.78
CA PHE A 140 12.91 -18.06 3.45
C PHE A 140 11.57 -17.54 2.96
N TYR A 141 10.94 -18.25 2.02
CA TYR A 141 9.68 -17.84 1.43
C TYR A 141 8.51 -18.02 2.41
N LEU A 142 8.47 -19.16 3.11
CA LEU A 142 7.41 -19.47 4.09
C LEU A 142 7.43 -18.54 5.30
N LEU A 143 8.60 -18.08 5.73
CA LEU A 143 8.71 -17.15 6.84
C LEU A 143 8.42 -15.72 6.37
N ASN A 144 8.98 -15.27 5.22
CA ASN A 144 8.73 -13.92 4.73
C ASN A 144 7.26 -13.69 4.35
N ILE A 145 6.55 -14.68 3.79
CA ILE A 145 5.12 -14.53 3.51
C ILE A 145 4.30 -14.32 4.79
N LYS A 146 4.66 -15.01 5.87
CA LYS A 146 4.04 -14.82 7.18
C LYS A 146 4.48 -13.52 7.84
N GLU A 147 5.65 -12.97 7.51
CA GLU A 147 6.08 -11.63 7.97
C GLU A 147 5.28 -10.52 7.29
N LEU A 148 4.83 -10.73 6.04
CA LEU A 148 3.91 -9.80 5.36
C LEU A 148 2.54 -9.69 6.04
N GLU A 149 2.18 -10.66 6.88
CA GLU A 149 0.95 -10.68 7.69
C GLU A 149 1.19 -10.17 9.13
N SER A 150 2.41 -9.75 9.45
CA SER A 150 2.72 -9.29 10.81
C SER A 150 1.92 -8.05 11.18
N ILE A 151 1.53 -7.98 12.44
CA ILE A 151 0.94 -6.78 13.03
C ILE A 151 1.95 -5.62 13.12
N SER A 152 3.26 -5.92 13.05
CA SER A 152 4.35 -4.94 13.02
C SER A 152 4.66 -4.52 11.60
N LEU A 153 4.50 -3.23 11.30
CA LEU A 153 4.83 -2.67 10.00
C LEU A 153 6.33 -2.72 9.70
N ASP A 154 7.20 -2.67 10.71
CA ASP A 154 8.65 -2.80 10.52
C ASP A 154 9.02 -4.20 10.02
N ARG A 155 8.36 -5.22 10.56
CA ARG A 155 8.50 -6.62 10.12
C ARG A 155 7.98 -6.81 8.70
N VAL A 156 6.80 -6.25 8.40
CA VAL A 156 6.23 -6.24 7.04
C VAL A 156 7.19 -5.56 6.06
N LYS A 157 7.67 -4.36 6.37
CA LYS A 157 8.61 -3.59 5.53
C LYS A 157 9.90 -4.37 5.28
N SER A 158 10.48 -4.96 6.32
CA SER A 158 11.69 -5.78 6.20
C SER A 158 11.46 -7.00 5.30
N ALA A 159 10.29 -7.63 5.38
CA ALA A 159 9.93 -8.74 4.50
C ALA A 159 9.76 -8.30 3.04
N VAL A 160 9.10 -7.16 2.80
CA VAL A 160 9.00 -6.56 1.46
C VAL A 160 10.38 -6.31 0.87
N GLN A 161 11.30 -5.74 1.65
CA GLN A 161 12.67 -5.46 1.21
C GLN A 161 13.43 -6.75 0.87
N ARG A 162 13.37 -7.77 1.72
CA ARG A 162 14.01 -9.07 1.45
C ARG A 162 13.42 -9.76 0.21
N LEU A 163 12.11 -9.71 0.05
CA LEU A 163 11.43 -10.27 -1.12
C LEU A 163 11.76 -9.49 -2.41
N SER A 164 12.01 -8.18 -2.33
CA SER A 164 12.29 -7.37 -3.52
C SER A 164 13.51 -7.81 -4.33
N SER A 165 14.51 -8.39 -3.66
CA SER A 165 15.74 -8.90 -4.27
C SER A 165 15.75 -10.43 -4.43
N ALA A 166 14.67 -11.12 -4.06
CA ALA A 166 14.58 -12.57 -4.10
C ALA A 166 13.94 -13.05 -5.40
N GLU A 167 14.56 -14.05 -6.05
CA GLU A 167 13.98 -14.71 -7.21
C GLU A 167 12.68 -15.47 -6.82
N PRO A 168 11.55 -15.27 -7.55
CA PRO A 168 10.28 -15.93 -7.22
C PRO A 168 10.30 -17.44 -7.55
N LYS A 169 10.83 -18.27 -6.65
CA LYS A 169 10.90 -19.73 -6.84
C LYS A 169 9.60 -20.45 -6.49
N ILE A 170 8.91 -19.99 -5.45
CA ILE A 170 7.66 -20.56 -4.93
C ILE A 170 6.76 -19.45 -4.38
N LEU A 171 5.46 -19.75 -4.16
CA LEU A 171 4.48 -18.82 -3.57
C LEU A 171 4.30 -17.51 -4.35
N ARG A 172 4.64 -17.50 -5.64
CA ARG A 172 4.65 -16.28 -6.46
C ARG A 172 3.30 -15.55 -6.44
N ALA A 173 2.22 -16.30 -6.63
CA ALA A 173 0.86 -15.76 -6.58
C ALA A 173 0.52 -15.18 -5.20
N ASP A 174 0.77 -15.91 -4.13
CA ASP A 174 0.40 -15.50 -2.77
C ASP A 174 1.17 -14.25 -2.32
N VAL A 175 2.49 -14.21 -2.59
CA VAL A 175 3.31 -13.03 -2.31
C VAL A 175 2.83 -11.84 -3.14
N THR A 176 2.54 -12.03 -4.42
CA THR A 176 2.03 -10.95 -5.29
C THR A 176 0.70 -10.40 -4.74
N GLN A 177 -0.24 -11.26 -4.38
CA GLN A 177 -1.54 -10.84 -3.85
C GLN A 177 -1.39 -10.06 -2.52
N LYS A 178 -0.52 -10.54 -1.62
CA LYS A 178 -0.24 -9.81 -0.37
C LYS A 178 0.40 -8.45 -0.61
N LEU A 179 1.37 -8.37 -1.52
CA LEU A 179 2.01 -7.10 -1.88
C LEU A 179 1.02 -6.11 -2.51
N ILE A 180 0.11 -6.58 -3.38
CA ILE A 180 -0.98 -5.74 -3.92
C ILE A 180 -1.90 -5.25 -2.80
N GLY A 181 -2.27 -6.13 -1.85
CA GLY A 181 -3.06 -5.74 -0.67
C GLY A 181 -2.39 -4.64 0.15
N LEU A 182 -1.08 -4.77 0.40
CA LEU A 182 -0.28 -3.74 1.09
C LEU A 182 -0.20 -2.45 0.27
N LEU A 183 -0.03 -2.54 -1.05
CA LEU A 183 -0.01 -1.37 -1.96
C LEU A 183 -1.33 -0.60 -1.94
N ASN A 184 -2.46 -1.24 -1.68
CA ASN A 184 -3.76 -0.57 -1.56
C ASN A 184 -4.09 -0.07 -0.15
N SER A 185 -3.29 -0.42 0.87
CA SER A 185 -3.55 -0.01 2.27
C SER A 185 -3.04 1.40 2.56
N ASP A 186 -3.89 2.33 2.99
CA ASP A 186 -3.44 3.70 3.31
C ASP A 186 -2.47 3.78 4.50
N ALA A 187 -2.28 2.68 5.22
CA ALA A 187 -1.52 2.66 6.46
C ALA A 187 -0.05 2.23 6.32
N VAL A 188 0.41 1.94 5.11
CA VAL A 188 1.84 1.71 4.84
C VAL A 188 2.42 2.91 4.08
N ASP A 189 3.60 3.37 4.49
CA ASP A 189 4.30 4.50 3.86
C ASP A 189 5.39 4.04 2.87
N PHE A 190 5.83 2.79 2.96
CA PHE A 190 6.88 2.18 2.13
C PHE A 190 6.36 1.65 0.77
N LYS A 191 5.47 2.40 0.12
CA LYS A 191 4.84 2.04 -1.18
C LYS A 191 5.86 1.80 -2.30
N ALA A 192 6.97 2.54 -2.27
CA ALA A 192 8.07 2.36 -3.21
C ALA A 192 8.73 0.98 -3.08
N ASP A 193 8.98 0.53 -1.84
CA ASP A 193 9.56 -0.80 -1.57
C ASP A 193 8.61 -1.91 -2.05
N ILE A 194 7.31 -1.74 -1.84
CA ILE A 194 6.28 -2.67 -2.32
C ILE A 194 6.30 -2.76 -3.86
N CYS A 195 6.41 -1.64 -4.57
CA CYS A 195 6.46 -1.65 -6.03
C CYS A 195 7.74 -2.28 -6.59
N ARG A 196 8.88 -2.14 -5.91
CA ARG A 196 10.11 -2.89 -6.26
C ARG A 196 9.90 -4.39 -6.08
N ALA A 197 9.27 -4.81 -4.97
CA ALA A 197 8.93 -6.21 -4.76
C ALA A 197 7.96 -6.74 -5.81
N LEU A 198 6.89 -6.00 -6.13
CA LEU A 198 5.94 -6.37 -7.18
C LEU A 198 6.61 -6.44 -8.55
N SER A 199 7.59 -5.58 -8.84
CA SER A 199 8.35 -5.68 -10.08
C SER A 199 9.07 -7.02 -10.21
N THR A 200 9.53 -7.62 -9.11
CA THR A 200 10.17 -8.93 -9.11
C THR A 200 9.14 -10.07 -9.12
N TRP A 201 8.06 -9.94 -8.34
CA TRP A 201 7.15 -11.03 -8.03
C TRP A 201 5.93 -11.13 -8.94
N SER A 202 5.46 -10.03 -9.52
CA SER A 202 4.33 -10.03 -10.46
C SER A 202 4.68 -10.86 -11.69
N GLU A 203 3.85 -11.85 -12.00
CA GLU A 203 4.01 -12.69 -13.21
C GLU A 203 3.26 -12.12 -14.40
N LYS A 204 2.05 -11.62 -14.14
CA LYS A 204 1.14 -11.12 -15.16
C LYS A 204 1.01 -9.61 -15.00
N ALA A 205 1.24 -8.89 -16.09
CA ALA A 205 0.93 -7.48 -16.17
C ALA A 205 -0.56 -7.24 -15.84
N GLY A 206 -0.83 -6.18 -15.10
CA GLY A 206 -2.19 -5.67 -14.90
C GLY A 206 -2.47 -5.30 -13.45
N ALA A 207 -2.72 -6.27 -12.58
CA ALA A 207 -3.23 -5.99 -11.23
C ALA A 207 -2.26 -5.15 -10.38
N ALA A 208 -0.95 -5.47 -10.43
CA ALA A 208 0.06 -4.75 -9.68
C ALA A 208 0.28 -3.33 -10.21
N SER A 209 0.42 -3.15 -11.53
CA SER A 209 0.50 -1.82 -12.13
C SER A 209 -0.79 -1.01 -11.95
N GLN A 210 -1.97 -1.62 -11.98
CA GLN A 210 -3.22 -0.92 -11.75
C GLN A 210 -3.31 -0.37 -10.33
N ALA A 211 -2.93 -1.17 -9.33
CA ALA A 211 -2.83 -0.71 -7.94
C ALA A 211 -1.82 0.44 -7.81
N ALA A 212 -0.64 0.33 -8.44
CA ALA A 212 0.34 1.40 -8.44
C ALA A 212 -0.18 2.68 -9.12
N LEU A 213 -0.93 2.56 -10.22
CA LEU A 213 -1.48 3.71 -10.96
C LEU A 213 -2.48 4.48 -10.11
N ILE A 214 -3.34 3.80 -9.34
CA ILE A 214 -4.27 4.42 -8.41
C ILE A 214 -3.51 5.25 -7.38
N GLU A 215 -2.47 4.68 -6.78
CA GLU A 215 -1.67 5.38 -5.78
C GLU A 215 -0.86 6.54 -6.37
N VAL A 216 -0.29 6.40 -7.57
CA VAL A 216 0.38 7.52 -8.26
C VAL A 216 -0.60 8.67 -8.53
N LYS A 217 -1.82 8.37 -9.00
CA LYS A 217 -2.86 9.39 -9.21
C LYS A 217 -3.22 10.10 -7.90
N LYS A 218 -3.35 9.38 -6.78
CA LYS A 218 -3.55 9.98 -5.46
C LYS A 218 -2.40 10.91 -5.07
N LEU A 219 -1.14 10.51 -5.29
CA LEU A 219 0.02 11.35 -4.96
C LEU A 219 0.04 12.63 -5.79
N ILE A 220 -0.20 12.54 -7.09
CA ILE A 220 -0.27 13.72 -7.99
C ILE A 220 -1.41 14.65 -7.56
N ALA A 221 -2.61 14.13 -7.32
CA ALA A 221 -3.76 14.93 -6.89
C ALA A 221 -3.51 15.68 -5.57
N ASN A 222 -2.66 15.14 -4.71
CA ASN A 222 -2.28 15.74 -3.43
C ASN A 222 -0.95 16.53 -3.49
N ASN A 223 -0.41 16.81 -4.69
CA ASN A 223 0.88 17.48 -4.90
C ASN A 223 2.04 16.83 -4.10
N LYS A 224 2.02 15.51 -3.95
CA LYS A 224 3.10 14.75 -3.30
C LYS A 224 4.08 14.19 -4.32
N THR A 225 5.34 14.05 -3.92
CA THR A 225 6.37 13.42 -4.74
C THR A 225 5.99 11.99 -5.10
N VAL A 226 6.02 11.67 -6.39
CA VAL A 226 5.78 10.32 -6.90
C VAL A 226 7.07 9.50 -6.82
N PRO A 227 7.09 8.34 -6.11
CA PRO A 227 8.25 7.48 -6.09
C PRO A 227 8.54 6.84 -7.46
N VAL A 228 9.80 6.89 -7.87
CA VAL A 228 10.31 6.32 -9.13
C VAL A 228 9.89 4.86 -9.31
N ALA A 229 10.05 4.03 -8.26
CA ALA A 229 9.74 2.60 -8.30
C ALA A 229 8.28 2.29 -8.66
N MET A 230 7.34 3.19 -8.34
CA MET A 230 5.93 3.01 -8.72
C MET A 230 5.77 3.17 -10.22
N VAL A 231 6.40 4.20 -10.79
CA VAL A 231 6.35 4.48 -12.24
C VAL A 231 7.12 3.42 -13.04
N GLU A 232 8.24 2.94 -12.52
CA GLU A 232 8.98 1.82 -13.10
C GLU A 232 8.13 0.56 -13.22
N LEU A 233 7.30 0.25 -12.21
CA LEU A 233 6.36 -0.87 -12.28
C LEU A 233 5.31 -0.66 -13.39
N LEU A 234 4.75 0.54 -13.53
CA LEU A 234 3.79 0.88 -14.60
C LEU A 234 4.40 0.66 -15.99
N VAL A 235 5.64 1.13 -16.16
CA VAL A 235 6.39 1.05 -17.41
C VAL A 235 6.80 -0.38 -17.72
N LYS A 236 7.24 -1.14 -16.71
CA LYS A 236 7.62 -2.55 -16.85
C LYS A 236 6.44 -3.40 -17.31
N GLU A 237 5.27 -3.19 -16.73
CA GLU A 237 4.04 -3.92 -17.08
C GLU A 237 3.32 -3.34 -18.31
N LYS A 238 3.84 -2.27 -18.94
CA LYS A 238 3.26 -1.62 -20.13
C LYS A 238 1.78 -1.21 -19.94
N ASN A 239 1.44 -0.71 -18.75
CA ASN A 239 0.08 -0.26 -18.46
C ASN A 239 -0.22 1.03 -19.25
N GLN A 240 -1.02 0.94 -20.32
CA GLN A 240 -1.32 2.07 -21.21
C GLN A 240 -2.08 3.20 -20.50
N ASP A 241 -2.86 2.90 -19.47
CA ASP A 241 -3.56 3.90 -18.66
C ASP A 241 -2.60 4.78 -17.84
N ALA A 242 -1.33 4.40 -17.77
CA ALA A 242 -0.27 5.21 -17.15
C ALA A 242 0.26 6.31 -18.08
N ILE A 243 0.01 6.27 -19.38
CA ILE A 243 0.58 7.26 -20.33
C ILE A 243 0.22 8.72 -19.94
N PRO A 244 -1.05 9.06 -19.59
CA PRO A 244 -1.36 10.43 -19.14
C PRO A 244 -0.63 10.86 -17.87
N VAL A 245 -0.32 9.91 -16.98
CA VAL A 245 0.47 10.16 -15.77
C VAL A 245 1.94 10.37 -16.12
N LEU A 246 2.49 9.59 -17.06
CA LEU A 246 3.86 9.77 -17.56
C LEU A 246 4.01 11.13 -18.27
N ASP A 247 3.04 11.53 -19.08
CA ASP A 247 2.96 12.87 -19.70
C ASP A 247 3.08 13.96 -18.64
N ALA A 248 2.23 13.90 -17.60
CA ALA A 248 2.21 14.91 -16.54
C ALA A 248 3.52 14.97 -15.76
N LEU A 249 4.09 13.82 -15.38
CA LEU A 249 5.35 13.75 -14.66
C LEU A 249 6.52 14.29 -15.49
N TRP A 250 6.60 13.90 -16.77
CA TRP A 250 7.64 14.37 -17.67
C TRP A 250 7.52 15.89 -17.96
N LEU A 251 6.31 16.42 -18.12
CA LEU A 251 6.09 17.87 -18.30
C LEU A 251 6.55 18.68 -17.07
N GLN A 252 6.43 18.11 -15.87
CA GLN A 252 6.90 18.75 -14.64
C GLN A 252 8.43 18.70 -14.50
N ASN A 253 9.06 17.56 -14.80
CA ASN A 253 10.51 17.38 -14.67
C ASN A 253 11.05 16.41 -15.73
N GLN A 254 11.57 16.96 -16.83
CA GLN A 254 12.05 16.14 -17.95
C GLN A 254 13.28 15.33 -17.55
N GLU A 255 14.20 15.92 -16.78
CA GLU A 255 15.44 15.27 -16.38
C GLU A 255 15.18 14.01 -15.54
N ALA A 256 14.22 14.07 -14.62
CA ALA A 256 13.89 12.94 -13.76
C ALA A 256 13.17 11.80 -14.51
N TRP A 257 12.35 12.13 -15.51
CA TRP A 257 11.39 11.17 -16.08
C TRP A 257 11.66 10.75 -17.52
N GLU A 258 12.53 11.44 -18.28
CA GLU A 258 12.79 11.16 -19.69
C GLU A 258 13.15 9.69 -19.95
N THR A 259 14.10 9.15 -19.19
CA THR A 259 14.56 7.76 -19.37
C THR A 259 13.44 6.77 -19.13
N ILE A 260 12.66 6.97 -18.06
CA ILE A 260 11.55 6.09 -17.65
C ILE A 260 10.42 6.19 -18.66
N TYR A 261 10.13 7.40 -19.15
CA TYR A 261 9.09 7.61 -20.14
C TYR A 261 9.45 6.91 -21.47
N GLY A 262 10.70 7.05 -21.92
CA GLY A 262 11.21 6.34 -23.09
C GLY A 262 11.29 4.81 -22.92
N ASN A 263 11.45 4.30 -21.68
CA ASN A 263 11.43 2.85 -21.39
C ASN A 263 10.04 2.23 -21.64
N PHE A 264 8.98 3.04 -21.72
CA PHE A 264 7.64 2.54 -22.04
C PHE A 264 7.56 1.96 -23.46
N GLY A 265 8.41 2.40 -24.39
CA GLY A 265 8.48 1.84 -25.74
C GLY A 265 7.54 2.53 -26.72
N LYS A 266 7.30 1.90 -27.88
CA LYS A 266 6.61 2.50 -29.04
C LYS A 266 5.21 3.03 -28.73
N GLU A 267 4.55 2.49 -27.71
CA GLU A 267 3.19 2.83 -27.33
C GLU A 267 3.04 4.30 -26.87
N ILE A 268 4.14 4.97 -26.49
CA ILE A 268 4.11 6.40 -26.14
C ILE A 268 4.30 7.34 -27.33
N GLU A 269 4.69 6.83 -28.50
CA GLU A 269 4.92 7.66 -29.69
C GLU A 269 3.69 8.55 -30.00
N PRO A 270 2.44 8.06 -30.04
CA PRO A 270 1.29 8.90 -30.33
C PRO A 270 1.10 10.04 -29.31
N ALA A 271 1.33 9.76 -28.03
CA ALA A 271 1.20 10.76 -26.97
C ALA A 271 2.31 11.83 -27.07
N MET A 272 3.55 11.40 -27.28
CA MET A 272 4.69 12.31 -27.46
C MET A 272 4.52 13.17 -28.71
N LEU A 273 4.06 12.61 -29.83
CA LEU A 273 3.78 13.36 -31.05
C LEU A 273 2.70 14.42 -30.87
N ARG A 274 1.68 14.13 -30.05
CA ARG A 274 0.64 15.12 -29.71
C ARG A 274 1.21 16.28 -28.88
N LEU A 275 2.11 16.00 -27.94
CA LEU A 275 2.74 17.04 -27.10
C LEU A 275 3.86 17.80 -27.83
N PHE A 276 4.51 17.15 -28.79
CA PHE A 276 5.73 17.64 -29.44
C PHE A 276 5.61 19.08 -29.97
N PRO A 277 4.55 19.50 -30.68
CA PRO A 277 4.45 20.87 -31.23
C PRO A 277 4.66 21.96 -30.19
N ASP A 278 4.12 21.78 -28.98
CA ASP A 278 4.10 22.78 -27.91
C ASP A 278 5.40 22.81 -27.07
N THR A 279 6.29 21.84 -27.27
CA THR A 279 7.54 21.74 -26.51
C THR A 279 8.55 22.84 -26.89
N LYS A 280 9.29 23.37 -25.91
CA LYS A 280 10.32 24.41 -26.10
C LYS A 280 11.56 24.13 -25.24
N GLY A 281 12.70 24.72 -25.59
CA GLY A 281 13.92 24.64 -24.80
C GLY A 281 14.31 23.20 -24.42
N SER A 282 14.51 22.94 -23.12
CA SER A 282 14.84 21.62 -22.57
C SER A 282 13.78 20.56 -22.86
N GLN A 283 12.49 20.92 -22.86
CA GLN A 283 11.40 20.01 -23.20
C GLN A 283 11.48 19.54 -24.65
N ARG A 284 11.81 20.43 -25.59
CA ARG A 284 12.00 20.07 -27.00
C ARG A 284 13.16 19.07 -27.12
N HIS A 285 14.30 19.32 -26.48
CA HIS A 285 15.43 18.39 -26.51
C HIS A 285 15.09 17.02 -25.93
N SER A 286 14.38 16.99 -24.81
CA SER A 286 13.92 15.74 -24.18
C SER A 286 12.95 14.98 -25.08
N ALA A 287 11.96 15.68 -25.67
CA ALA A 287 10.99 15.08 -26.57
C ALA A 287 11.65 14.50 -27.83
N VAL A 288 12.63 15.20 -28.42
CA VAL A 288 13.41 14.67 -29.55
C VAL A 288 14.14 13.39 -29.17
N ARG A 289 14.76 13.32 -27.98
CA ARG A 289 15.43 12.10 -27.50
C ARG A 289 14.44 10.95 -27.28
N ILE A 290 13.27 11.23 -26.73
CA ILE A 290 12.21 10.23 -26.54
C ILE A 290 11.72 9.71 -27.90
N LEU A 291 11.36 10.59 -28.84
CA LEU A 291 10.97 10.20 -30.22
C LEU A 291 12.09 9.42 -30.91
N GLY A 292 13.34 9.86 -30.76
CA GLY A 292 14.51 9.14 -31.28
C GLY A 292 14.65 7.73 -30.72
N ARG A 293 14.17 7.47 -29.49
CA ARG A 293 14.24 6.18 -28.81
C ARG A 293 13.07 5.24 -29.14
N VAL A 294 11.86 5.77 -29.21
CA VAL A 294 10.64 4.95 -29.33
C VAL A 294 9.92 5.07 -30.68
N GLY A 295 10.23 6.12 -31.44
CA GLY A 295 9.48 6.53 -32.62
C GLY A 295 9.79 5.73 -33.88
N GLY A 296 8.88 5.84 -34.85
CA GLY A 296 8.97 5.31 -36.20
C GLY A 296 8.74 6.40 -37.27
N ASP A 297 8.08 6.04 -38.37
CA ASP A 297 7.91 6.92 -39.55
C ASP A 297 7.16 8.24 -39.23
N ASN A 298 6.21 8.21 -38.31
CA ASN A 298 5.49 9.41 -37.87
C ASN A 298 6.43 10.37 -37.11
N SER A 299 7.28 9.83 -36.25
CA SER A 299 8.33 10.59 -35.58
C SER A 299 9.34 11.19 -36.56
N LEU A 300 9.77 10.45 -37.60
CA LEU A 300 10.64 10.99 -38.64
C LEU A 300 10.01 12.19 -39.35
N SER A 301 8.72 12.09 -39.68
CA SER A 301 7.98 13.18 -40.33
C SER A 301 7.94 14.44 -39.45
N ALA A 302 7.64 14.27 -38.16
CA ALA A 302 7.62 15.38 -37.20
C ALA A 302 9.02 16.00 -36.96
N LEU A 303 10.06 15.17 -36.89
CA LEU A 303 11.45 15.61 -36.70
C LEU A 303 11.97 16.38 -37.93
N ASN A 304 11.64 15.94 -39.15
CA ASN A 304 11.97 16.67 -40.38
C ASN A 304 11.33 18.06 -40.42
N ALA A 305 10.07 18.16 -40.02
CA ALA A 305 9.39 19.46 -39.93
C ALA A 305 10.05 20.36 -38.88
N ALA A 306 10.44 19.83 -37.73
CA ALA A 306 11.10 20.59 -36.67
C ALA A 306 12.53 21.03 -37.01
N GLU A 307 13.22 20.33 -37.92
CA GLU A 307 14.59 20.64 -38.33
C GLU A 307 14.69 21.98 -39.11
N ALA A 308 13.63 22.34 -39.85
CA ALA A 308 13.59 23.56 -40.67
C ALA A 308 13.83 24.83 -39.86
N ASP A 309 13.24 24.90 -38.66
CA ASP A 309 13.31 26.05 -37.75
C ASP A 309 14.32 25.85 -36.60
N ALA A 310 15.07 24.75 -36.61
CA ALA A 310 15.98 24.38 -35.52
C ALA A 310 17.29 25.18 -35.55
N ASN A 311 17.79 25.55 -34.37
CA ASN A 311 19.14 26.08 -34.22
C ASN A 311 20.21 24.97 -34.39
N ARG A 312 21.50 25.35 -34.44
CA ARG A 312 22.59 24.39 -34.69
C ARG A 312 22.65 23.25 -33.68
N GLU A 313 22.41 23.52 -32.40
CA GLU A 313 22.42 22.51 -31.34
C GLU A 313 21.23 21.57 -31.46
N GLN A 314 20.04 22.11 -31.71
CA GLN A 314 18.82 21.34 -31.92
C GLN A 314 18.93 20.41 -33.12
N LYS A 315 19.53 20.88 -34.23
CA LYS A 315 19.77 20.07 -35.42
C LYS A 315 20.59 18.82 -35.11
N ILE A 316 21.65 18.94 -34.30
CA ILE A 316 22.48 17.79 -33.90
C ILE A 316 21.64 16.74 -33.16
N VAL A 317 20.78 17.16 -32.24
CA VAL A 317 19.92 16.24 -31.47
C VAL A 317 18.86 15.60 -32.36
N ILE A 318 18.28 16.36 -33.29
CA ILE A 318 17.29 15.88 -34.27
C ILE A 318 17.93 14.84 -35.21
N ASP A 319 19.12 15.12 -35.75
CA ASP A 319 19.85 14.21 -36.63
C ASP A 319 20.16 12.88 -35.93
N GLN A 320 20.58 12.94 -34.66
CA GLN A 320 20.85 11.74 -33.88
C GLN A 320 19.58 10.92 -33.63
N ALA A 321 18.46 11.59 -33.36
CA ALA A 321 17.16 10.93 -33.20
C ALA A 321 16.70 10.27 -34.51
N LYS A 322 16.79 10.98 -35.65
CA LYS A 322 16.46 10.45 -36.98
C LYS A 322 17.28 9.20 -37.31
N LYS A 323 18.61 9.26 -37.17
CA LYS A 323 19.51 8.11 -37.36
C LYS A 323 19.14 6.92 -36.48
N SER A 324 18.76 7.19 -35.23
CA SER A 324 18.35 6.12 -34.29
C SER A 324 17.05 5.44 -34.73
N ILE A 325 16.12 6.20 -35.30
CA ILE A 325 14.86 5.67 -35.86
C ILE A 325 15.15 4.89 -37.14
N GLU A 326 15.87 5.47 -38.10
CA GLU A 326 16.24 4.83 -39.38
C GLU A 326 16.99 3.52 -39.16
N GLY A 327 17.96 3.50 -38.25
CA GLY A 327 18.70 2.30 -37.88
C GLY A 327 17.82 1.18 -37.30
N ARG A 328 16.77 1.52 -36.54
CA ARG A 328 15.79 0.52 -36.07
C ARG A 328 14.85 0.04 -37.18
N LEU A 329 14.55 0.89 -38.16
CA LEU A 329 13.73 0.57 -39.32
C LEU A 329 14.51 -0.15 -40.44
N GLY A 330 15.84 -0.21 -40.34
CA GLY A 330 16.71 -0.85 -41.33
C GLY A 330 16.87 -0.04 -42.61
N ARG A 331 16.85 1.30 -42.52
CA ARG A 331 16.99 2.22 -43.65
C ARG A 331 18.29 3.00 -43.59
#